data_AF-A0A0F8XWC4-F1
#
_entry.id   AF-A0A0F8XWC4-F1
#
_cell.length_a   1.000
_cell.length_b   1.000
_cell.length_c   1.000
_cell.angle_alpha   90.00
_cell.angle_beta   90.00
_cell.angle_gamma   90.00
#
_symmetry.space_group_name_H-M   'P 1'
#
loop_
_entity.id
_entity.type
_entity.pdbx_description
1 polymer ?
#
loop_
_entity_poly.entity_id
_entity_poly.type
_entity_poly.pdbx_seq_one_letter_code
_entity_poly.pdbx_strand_id
1 'polypeptide(L)'
;WILRLCALGPGVSFISHQSQRDVIFHGQKMPKETPAMPKTSYTVVNNLVDIILKFSWVGKMEGRKEVLSTKRCIYTKPTAMYDAGDKTGKLPDKIVFRTEEDAVEIILNSFKKTKSKTDKHERRIKTRRKK
;
A
#
# COMPACT_ATOMS: atom_id res chain seq x y z
N TRP A 1 -0.70 -5.77 25.39
CA TRP A 1 -1.68 -5.06 24.52
C TRP A 1 -1.43 -5.37 23.04
N ILE A 2 -0.18 -5.34 22.56
CA ILE A 2 0.18 -5.66 21.17
C ILE A 2 -0.24 -7.08 20.73
N LEU A 3 -0.09 -8.06 21.63
CA LEU A 3 -0.53 -9.44 21.42
C LEU A 3 -2.05 -9.59 21.30
N ARG A 4 -2.84 -8.65 21.88
CA ARG A 4 -4.30 -8.65 21.74
C ARG A 4 -4.74 -8.17 20.34
N LEU A 5 -3.97 -7.27 19.72
CA LEU A 5 -4.21 -6.86 18.33
C LEU A 5 -3.85 -7.98 17.35
N CYS A 6 -2.76 -8.72 17.61
CA CYS A 6 -2.40 -9.90 16.83
C CYS A 6 -3.41 -11.06 16.97
N ALA A 7 -4.22 -11.08 18.03
CA ALA A 7 -5.24 -12.09 18.27
C ALA A 7 -6.59 -11.81 17.58
N LEU A 8 -6.77 -10.62 16.98
CA LEU A 8 -7.99 -10.23 16.26
C LEU A 8 -8.03 -10.83 14.84
N GLY A 9 -7.98 -12.16 14.73
CA GLY A 9 -8.20 -12.90 13.48
C GLY A 9 -7.37 -12.44 12.26
N PRO A 10 -7.63 -12.99 11.07
CA PRO A 10 -6.97 -12.56 9.85
C PRO A 10 -7.58 -11.23 9.37
N GLY A 11 -6.94 -10.11 9.73
CA GLY A 11 -7.14 -8.83 9.04
C GLY A 11 -7.53 -7.66 9.94
N VAL A 12 -6.58 -7.19 10.76
CA VAL A 12 -6.72 -5.88 11.42
C VAL A 12 -6.43 -4.78 10.41
N SER A 13 -7.46 -3.99 10.07
CA SER A 13 -7.31 -2.78 9.26
C SER A 13 -7.49 -1.55 10.14
N PHE A 14 -6.67 -0.53 9.91
CA PHE A 14 -6.73 0.74 10.63
C PHE A 14 -6.88 1.89 9.64
N ILE A 15 -7.86 2.75 9.89
CA ILE A 15 -8.15 3.94 9.07
C ILE A 15 -7.94 5.17 9.93
N SER A 16 -7.18 6.14 9.42
CA SER A 16 -6.94 7.42 10.09
C SER A 16 -6.77 8.53 9.08
N HIS A 17 -7.09 9.74 9.51
CA HIS A 17 -6.76 10.95 8.77
C HIS A 17 -5.24 11.15 8.70
N GLN A 18 -4.80 11.85 7.66
CA GLN A 18 -3.40 12.25 7.54
C GLN A 18 -3.07 13.44 8.44
N SER A 19 -1.85 13.47 8.97
CA SER A 19 -1.26 14.56 9.73
C SER A 19 0.19 14.77 9.26
N GLN A 20 0.63 16.02 9.20
CA GLN A 20 1.97 16.38 8.77
C GLN A 20 2.92 16.43 9.98
N ARG A 21 4.08 15.80 9.86
CA ARG A 21 5.13 15.77 10.88
C ARG A 21 6.48 16.05 10.28
N ASP A 22 7.30 16.80 10.99
CA ASP A 22 8.69 16.99 10.58
C ASP A 22 9.52 15.76 10.92
N VAL A 23 10.19 15.21 9.91
CA VAL A 23 11.16 14.13 10.05
C VAL A 23 12.52 14.64 9.62
N ILE A 24 13.57 14.12 10.25
CA ILE A 24 14.95 14.42 9.83
C ILE A 24 15.35 13.36 8.80
N PHE A 25 15.55 13.79 7.56
CA PHE A 25 16.01 12.95 6.46
C PHE A 25 17.33 13.52 5.93
N HIS A 26 18.41 12.74 5.95
CA HIS A 26 19.77 13.19 5.63
C HIS A 26 20.19 14.51 6.30
N GLY A 27 19.81 14.71 7.57
CA GLY A 27 20.12 15.92 8.33
C GLY A 27 19.24 17.13 8.03
N GLN A 28 18.33 17.05 7.07
CA GLN A 28 17.35 18.10 6.77
C GLN A 28 15.99 17.78 7.38
N LYS A 29 15.31 18.79 7.94
CA LYS A 29 13.91 18.66 8.38
C LYS A 29 13.02 18.71 7.14
N MET A 30 12.27 17.64 6.91
CA MET A 30 11.32 17.53 5.82
C MET A 30 9.93 17.20 6.37
N PRO A 31 8.87 17.80 5.80
CA PRO A 31 7.52 17.44 6.18
C PRO A 31 7.15 16.06 5.61
N LYS A 32 6.60 15.20 6.47
CA LYS A 32 6.13 13.88 6.10
C LYS A 32 4.69 13.68 6.56
N GLU A 33 3.86 13.17 5.66
CA GLU A 33 2.49 12.81 5.91
C GLU A 33 2.44 11.43 6.58
N THR A 34 1.88 11.39 7.78
CA THR A 34 1.73 10.18 8.60
C THR A 34 0.30 10.08 9.12
N PRO A 35 -0.18 8.89 9.50
CA PRO A 35 -1.46 8.75 10.18
C PRO A 35 -1.52 9.62 11.44
N ALA A 36 -2.68 10.22 11.72
CA ALA A 36 -2.93 11.07 12.88
C ALA A 36 -2.99 10.24 14.18
N MET A 37 -1.84 9.74 14.63
CA MET A 37 -1.69 8.92 15.84
C MET A 37 -0.33 9.14 16.51
N PRO A 38 -0.19 8.97 17.84
CA PRO A 38 1.09 9.16 18.53
C PRO A 38 2.27 8.42 17.87
N LYS A 39 3.46 9.02 17.89
CA LYS A 39 4.66 8.47 17.22
C LYS A 39 5.00 7.04 17.66
N THR A 40 4.81 6.73 18.94
CA THR A 40 5.02 5.40 19.52
C THR A 40 4.05 4.37 18.91
N SER A 41 2.76 4.68 18.89
CA SER A 41 1.72 3.85 18.28
C SER A 41 1.95 3.67 16.78
N TYR A 42 2.32 4.75 16.08
CA TYR A 42 2.65 4.71 14.65
C TYR A 42 3.79 3.74 14.34
N THR A 43 4.89 3.84 15.09
CA THR A 43 6.06 2.96 14.91
C THR A 43 5.68 1.50 15.09
N VAL A 44 4.86 1.19 16.09
CA VAL A 44 4.36 -0.16 16.34
C VAL A 44 3.48 -0.66 15.20
N VAL A 45 2.46 0.12 14.81
CA VAL A 45 1.51 -0.28 13.76
C VAL A 45 2.23 -0.47 12.43
N ASN A 46 3.14 0.43 12.06
CA ASN A 46 3.94 0.36 10.84
C ASN A 46 4.76 -0.95 10.73
N ASN A 47 5.24 -1.46 11.85
CA ASN A 47 6.00 -2.72 11.90
C ASN A 47 5.09 -3.95 11.80
N LEU A 48 3.84 -3.86 12.27
CA LEU A 48 2.89 -4.98 12.29
C LEU A 48 2.10 -5.15 10.99
N VAL A 49 1.89 -4.08 10.23
CA VAL A 49 1.09 -4.12 8.99
C VAL A 49 1.89 -4.64 7.80
N ASP A 50 1.26 -5.47 6.98
CA ASP A 50 1.82 -5.92 5.70
C ASP A 50 1.64 -4.88 4.60
N ILE A 51 0.55 -4.11 4.66
CA ILE A 51 0.13 -3.16 3.62
C ILE A 51 -0.30 -1.85 4.26
N ILE A 52 0.19 -0.74 3.71
CA ILE A 52 -0.14 0.63 4.07
C ILE A 52 -0.62 1.34 2.82
N LEU A 53 -1.89 1.73 2.82
CA LEU A 53 -2.54 2.39 1.70
C LEU A 53 -2.72 3.87 2.02
N LYS A 54 -2.23 4.74 1.13
CA LYS A 54 -2.49 6.17 1.22
C LYS A 54 -3.46 6.59 0.13
N PHE A 55 -4.64 7.04 0.53
CA PHE A 55 -5.64 7.60 -0.37
C PHE A 55 -5.33 9.07 -0.63
N SER A 56 -5.34 9.47 -1.90
CA SER A 56 -5.06 10.84 -2.31
C SER A 56 -5.61 11.10 -3.70
N TRP A 57 -5.21 12.21 -4.30
CA TRP A 57 -5.61 12.61 -5.64
C TRP A 57 -4.39 12.74 -6.55
N VAL A 58 -4.58 12.42 -7.83
CA VAL A 58 -3.62 12.72 -8.88
C VAL A 58 -4.06 14.01 -9.55
N GLY A 59 -3.30 15.08 -9.36
CA GLY A 59 -3.40 16.26 -10.21
C GLY A 59 -2.63 16.02 -11.50
N LYS A 60 -3.29 16.14 -12.66
CA LYS A 60 -2.59 16.29 -13.94
C LYS A 60 -2.27 17.77 -14.12
N MET A 61 -1.00 18.15 -14.06
CA MET A 61 -0.58 19.50 -14.47
C MET A 61 -0.41 19.52 -15.99
N GLU A 62 -1.22 20.32 -16.68
CA GLU A 62 -0.96 20.76 -18.05
C GLU A 62 -0.60 22.24 -18.01
N GLY A 63 0.68 22.58 -18.26
CA GLY A 63 1.12 23.97 -18.32
C GLY A 63 1.03 24.77 -17.01
N ARG A 64 1.12 26.12 -17.12
CA ARG A 64 1.22 27.06 -15.99
C ARG A 64 -0.10 27.36 -15.28
N LYS A 65 -1.25 26.93 -15.78
CA LYS A 65 -2.55 27.22 -15.14
C LYS A 65 -3.51 26.06 -15.33
N GLU A 66 -4.01 25.59 -14.19
CA GLU A 66 -5.08 24.61 -13.95
C GLU A 66 -4.76 23.11 -13.96
N VAL A 67 -5.16 22.48 -12.85
CA VAL A 67 -5.23 21.03 -12.68
C VAL A 67 -6.55 20.56 -13.30
N LEU A 68 -6.51 20.08 -14.54
CA LEU A 68 -7.69 19.75 -15.35
C LEU A 68 -8.46 18.50 -14.90
N SER A 69 -7.87 17.61 -14.10
CA SER A 69 -8.57 16.41 -13.63
C SER A 69 -7.92 15.86 -12.38
N THR A 70 -8.72 15.79 -11.32
CA THR A 70 -8.31 15.28 -10.00
C THR A 70 -8.87 13.86 -9.88
N LYS A 71 -8.11 12.85 -10.30
CA LYS A 71 -8.52 11.43 -10.17
C LYS A 71 -8.14 10.88 -8.79
N ARG A 72 -9.02 10.11 -8.14
CA ARG A 72 -8.68 9.41 -6.89
C ARG A 72 -7.57 8.40 -7.15
N CYS A 73 -6.69 8.25 -6.19
CA CYS A 73 -5.66 7.22 -6.22
C CYS A 73 -5.34 6.67 -4.83
N ILE A 74 -4.82 5.45 -4.84
CA ILE A 74 -4.18 4.81 -3.70
C ILE A 74 -2.70 4.67 -4.04
N TYR A 75 -1.84 5.23 -3.18
CA TYR A 75 -0.41 4.94 -3.20
C TYR A 75 -0.13 3.73 -2.33
N THR A 76 0.73 2.85 -2.82
CA THR A 76 1.14 1.58 -2.19
C THR A 76 2.67 1.47 -2.10
N LYS A 77 3.40 2.49 -2.57
CA LYS A 77 4.85 2.57 -2.56
C LYS A 77 5.32 3.73 -1.67
N PRO A 78 6.37 3.54 -0.85
CA PRO A 78 6.82 4.59 0.03
C PRO A 78 7.57 5.67 -0.75
N THR A 79 7.50 6.89 -0.23
CA THR A 79 8.30 8.02 -0.70
C THR A 79 8.86 8.77 0.51
N ALA A 80 9.73 9.76 0.29
CA ALA A 80 10.23 10.60 1.38
C ALA A 80 9.07 11.34 2.12
N MET A 81 7.98 11.61 1.41
CA MET A 81 6.86 12.42 1.91
C MET A 81 5.76 11.59 2.60
N TYR A 82 5.70 10.27 2.41
CA TYR A 82 4.67 9.43 3.03
C TYR A 82 5.06 7.95 3.08
N ASP A 83 4.50 7.22 4.05
CA ASP A 83 4.86 5.83 4.40
C ASP A 83 3.94 4.75 3.78
N ALA A 84 3.31 5.01 2.65
CA ALA A 84 2.57 3.96 1.92
C ALA A 84 3.50 2.80 1.58
N GLY A 85 3.03 1.56 1.53
CA GLY A 85 3.92 0.42 1.34
C GLY A 85 3.19 -0.90 1.22
N ASP A 86 3.64 -1.76 0.32
CA ASP A 86 3.21 -3.15 0.23
C ASP A 86 4.43 -4.07 0.48
N LYS A 87 4.46 -4.72 1.65
CA LYS A 87 5.51 -5.71 1.97
C LYS A 87 5.31 -7.03 1.23
N THR A 88 4.14 -7.26 0.63
CA THR A 88 3.83 -8.48 -0.12
C THR A 88 4.38 -8.45 -1.54
N GLY A 89 4.69 -7.27 -2.08
CA GLY A 89 5.21 -7.05 -3.43
C GLY A 89 4.22 -7.42 -4.54
N LYS A 90 2.91 -7.42 -4.26
CA LYS A 90 1.86 -7.84 -5.18
C LYS A 90 1.09 -6.68 -5.78
N LEU A 91 0.97 -5.57 -5.05
CA LEU A 91 0.24 -4.39 -5.48
C LEU A 91 1.10 -3.55 -6.45
N PRO A 92 0.47 -2.90 -7.44
CA PRO A 92 1.17 -1.91 -8.28
C PRO A 92 1.49 -0.67 -7.44
N ASP A 93 2.58 0.06 -7.78
CA ASP A 93 3.06 1.26 -7.08
C ASP A 93 1.99 2.34 -6.79
N LYS A 94 1.00 2.43 -7.68
CA LYS A 94 -0.09 3.37 -7.62
C LYS A 94 -1.32 2.80 -8.30
N ILE A 95 -2.47 2.88 -7.64
CA ILE A 95 -3.77 2.49 -8.17
C ILE A 95 -4.55 3.76 -8.43
N VAL A 96 -4.86 4.05 -9.69
CA VAL A 96 -5.73 5.16 -10.07
C VAL A 96 -7.08 4.56 -10.45
N PHE A 97 -8.14 5.06 -9.85
CA PHE A 97 -9.48 4.49 -10.02
C PHE A 97 -10.53 5.58 -10.15
N ARG A 98 -11.65 5.25 -10.78
CA ARG A 98 -12.80 6.14 -10.91
C ARG A 98 -13.89 5.76 -9.92
N THR A 99 -14.20 4.48 -9.82
CA THR A 99 -15.14 3.93 -8.83
C THR A 99 -14.40 3.09 -7.80
N GLU A 100 -15.05 2.85 -6.66
CA GLU A 100 -14.48 1.99 -5.60
C GLU A 100 -14.36 0.53 -6.07
N GLU A 101 -15.31 0.09 -6.90
CA GLU A 101 -15.33 -1.24 -7.52
C GLU A 101 -14.07 -1.47 -8.38
N ASP A 102 -13.67 -0.48 -9.19
CA ASP A 102 -12.44 -0.55 -9.99
C ASP A 102 -11.22 -0.77 -9.08
N ALA A 103 -11.14 -0.04 -7.96
CA ALA A 103 -10.02 -0.15 -7.02
C ALA A 103 -9.96 -1.55 -6.40
N VAL A 104 -11.11 -2.07 -5.95
CA VAL A 104 -11.22 -3.41 -5.38
C VAL A 104 -10.83 -4.47 -6.40
N GLU A 105 -11.29 -4.35 -7.65
CA GLU A 105 -10.97 -5.30 -8.70
C GLU A 105 -9.47 -5.32 -8.99
N ILE A 106 -8.83 -4.16 -9.10
CA ILE A 106 -7.37 -4.05 -9.30
C ILE A 106 -6.61 -4.72 -8.16
N ILE A 107 -7.01 -4.49 -6.90
CA ILE A 107 -6.41 -5.11 -5.72
C ILE A 107 -6.57 -6.64 -5.78
N LEU A 108 -7.79 -7.13 -5.97
CA LEU A 108 -8.08 -8.57 -6.02
C LEU A 108 -7.32 -9.27 -7.15
N ASN A 109 -7.28 -8.66 -8.33
CA ASN A 109 -6.56 -9.21 -9.48
C ASN A 109 -5.04 -9.25 -9.25
N SER A 110 -4.49 -8.30 -8.50
CA SER A 110 -3.08 -8.26 -8.12
C SER A 110 -2.71 -9.46 -7.23
N PHE A 111 -3.57 -9.85 -6.28
CA PHE A 111 -3.36 -11.04 -5.47
C PHE A 111 -3.58 -12.36 -6.23
N LYS A 112 -4.50 -12.39 -7.23
CA LYS A 112 -4.78 -13.59 -8.05
C LYS A 112 -3.67 -13.94 -9.04
N LYS A 113 -3.02 -12.95 -9.67
CA LYS A 113 -2.01 -13.17 -10.74
C LYS A 113 -0.82 -14.05 -10.34
N THR A 114 -0.53 -14.15 -9.04
CA THR A 114 0.66 -14.85 -8.51
C THR A 114 0.55 -16.38 -8.51
N LYS A 115 -0.65 -16.97 -8.65
CA LYS A 115 -0.82 -18.46 -8.70
C LYS A 115 -0.23 -19.15 -9.95
N SER A 116 0.53 -18.46 -10.80
CA SER A 116 0.82 -18.96 -12.16
C SER A 116 2.28 -19.38 -12.46
N LYS A 117 3.27 -19.09 -11.60
CA LYS A 117 4.67 -19.49 -11.85
C LYS A 117 5.11 -20.73 -11.05
N THR A 118 4.84 -20.80 -9.76
CA THR A 118 5.22 -21.96 -8.92
C THR A 118 4.38 -23.19 -9.21
N ASP A 119 3.08 -23.00 -9.44
CA ASP A 119 2.10 -24.06 -9.77
C ASP A 119 2.42 -24.75 -11.13
N LYS A 120 2.99 -24.00 -12.09
CA LYS A 120 3.47 -24.55 -13.37
C LYS A 120 4.73 -25.39 -13.23
N HIS A 121 5.65 -25.01 -12.33
CA HIS A 121 6.86 -25.78 -12.06
C HIS A 121 6.53 -27.09 -11.32
N GLU A 122 5.63 -27.02 -10.34
CA GLU A 122 5.19 -28.16 -9.55
C GLU A 122 4.39 -29.19 -10.37
N ARG A 123 3.53 -28.72 -11.28
CA ARG A 123 2.85 -29.59 -12.26
C ARG A 123 3.84 -30.26 -13.21
N ARG A 124 4.85 -29.55 -13.73
CA ARG A 124 5.89 -30.13 -14.60
C ARG A 124 6.70 -31.23 -13.91
N ILE A 125 6.99 -31.08 -12.62
CA ILE A 125 7.71 -32.11 -11.84
C ILE A 125 6.83 -33.34 -11.61
N LYS A 126 5.54 -33.17 -11.31
CA LYS A 126 4.60 -34.29 -11.11
C LYS A 126 4.33 -35.08 -12.39
N THR A 127 4.31 -34.45 -13.57
CA THR A 127 4.13 -35.17 -14.85
C THR A 127 5.38 -35.94 -15.28
N ARG A 128 6.59 -35.48 -14.90
CA ARG A 128 7.86 -36.16 -15.21
C ARG A 128 8.14 -37.37 -14.32
N ARG A 129 7.60 -37.42 -13.10
CA ARG A 129 7.76 -38.57 -12.18
C ARG A 129 6.79 -39.73 -12.43
N LYS A 130 5.83 -39.57 -13.35
CA LYS A 130 4.81 -40.59 -13.71
C LYS A 130 5.09 -41.28 -15.05
N LYS A 131 6.23 -41.02 -15.67
CA LYS A 131 6.79 -41.78 -16.81
C LYS A 131 8.05 -42.47 -16.34
#